data_AF-A0A3C1KBQ8-F1
#
_entry.id   AF-A0A3C1KBQ8-F1
#
_cell.length_a   1.000
_cell.length_b   1.000
_cell.length_c   1.000
_cell.angle_alpha   90.00
_cell.angle_beta   90.00
_cell.angle_gamma   90.00
#
_symmetry.space_group_name_H-M   'P 1'
#
loop_
_entity.id
_entity.type
_entity.pdbx_description
1 polymer ?
#
loop_
_entity_poly.entity_id
_entity_poly.type
_entity_poly.pdbx_seq_one_letter_code
_entity_poly.pdbx_strand_id
1 'polypeptide(L)' 'AEAEREASAARVAALRDEFVAAALVRLPQARLTGDPVHRLPGTASFTFAGTSGEAVLLELERRGVVTSSGSA' A
#
# COMPACT_ATOMS: atom_id res chain seq x y z
N ALA A 1 -1.39 -6.76 -25.86
CA ALA A 1 -2.42 -5.94 -25.20
C ALA A 1 -3.00 -6.57 -23.93
N GLU A 2 -3.79 -7.66 -24.00
CA GLU A 2 -4.38 -8.33 -22.81
C GLU A 2 -3.31 -9.04 -21.96
N ALA A 3 -2.53 -9.93 -22.59
CA ALA A 3 -1.47 -10.69 -21.92
C ALA A 3 -0.37 -9.80 -21.29
N GLU A 4 -0.10 -8.64 -21.89
CA GLU A 4 0.84 -7.66 -21.33
C GLU A 4 0.27 -6.97 -20.09
N ARG A 5 -1.04 -6.71 -20.06
CA ARG A 5 -1.74 -6.19 -18.88
C ARG A 5 -1.73 -7.22 -17.75
N GLU A 6 -1.97 -8.48 -18.05
CA GLU A 6 -1.93 -9.58 -17.07
C GLU A 6 -0.53 -9.79 -16.48
N ALA A 7 0.51 -9.82 -17.34
CA ALA A 7 1.89 -9.96 -16.87
C ALA A 7 2.34 -8.76 -16.01
N SER A 8 1.94 -7.54 -16.40
CA SER A 8 2.19 -6.33 -15.60
C SER A 8 1.46 -6.40 -14.24
N ALA A 9 0.19 -6.80 -14.24
CA ALA A 9 -0.59 -6.97 -13.03
C ALA A 9 0.04 -7.98 -12.07
N ALA A 10 0.50 -9.13 -12.55
CA ALA A 10 1.16 -10.14 -11.73
C ALA A 10 2.46 -9.60 -11.10
N ARG A 11 3.28 -8.89 -11.88
CA ARG A 11 4.52 -8.28 -11.38
C ARG A 11 4.23 -7.22 -10.31
N VAL A 12 3.26 -6.35 -10.55
CA VAL A 12 2.88 -5.29 -9.60
C VAL A 12 2.29 -5.89 -8.32
N ALA A 13 1.47 -6.94 -8.43
CA ALA A 13 0.93 -7.67 -7.29
C ALA A 13 2.05 -8.24 -6.41
N ALA A 14 3.07 -8.86 -7.01
CA ALA A 14 4.21 -9.41 -6.26
C ALA A 14 4.98 -8.34 -5.48
N LEU A 15 5.26 -7.19 -6.10
CA LEU A 15 5.92 -6.05 -5.43
C LEU A 15 5.06 -5.49 -4.29
N ARG A 16 3.74 -5.41 -4.51
CA ARG A 16 2.76 -4.97 -3.52
C ARG A 16 2.71 -5.93 -2.32
N ASP A 17 2.74 -7.24 -2.56
CA ASP A 17 2.73 -8.26 -1.51
C ASP A 17 4.03 -8.23 -0.69
N GLU A 18 5.19 -8.08 -1.33
CA GLU A 18 6.48 -7.90 -0.66
C GLU A 18 6.48 -6.64 0.22
N PHE A 19 5.99 -5.51 -0.32
CA PHE A 19 5.88 -4.27 0.43
C PHE A 19 4.97 -4.40 1.65
N VAL A 20 3.80 -5.03 1.48
CA VAL A 20 2.85 -5.28 2.58
C VAL A 20 3.49 -6.15 3.66
N ALA A 21 4.12 -7.25 3.28
CA ALA A 21 4.80 -8.13 4.24
C ALA A 21 5.88 -7.39 5.03
N ALA A 22 6.74 -6.63 4.33
CA ALA A 22 7.79 -5.84 4.96
C ALA A 22 7.22 -4.76 5.89
N ALA A 23 6.14 -4.08 5.49
CA ALA A 23 5.49 -3.06 6.30
C ALA A 23 4.91 -3.65 7.59
N LEU A 24 4.18 -4.77 7.51
CA LEU A 24 3.58 -5.42 8.67
C LEU A 24 4.62 -5.98 9.64
N VAL A 25 5.79 -6.42 9.15
CA VAL A 25 6.90 -6.85 10.00
C VAL A 25 7.59 -5.67 10.69
N ARG A 26 7.79 -4.55 9.98
CA ARG A 26 8.57 -3.41 10.47
C ARG A 26 7.77 -2.39 11.28
N LEU A 27 6.46 -2.36 11.11
CA LEU A 27 5.57 -1.34 11.67
C LEU A 27 4.48 -2.02 12.52
N PRO A 28 4.70 -2.23 13.83
CA PRO A 28 3.74 -2.91 14.71
C PRO A 28 2.36 -2.25 14.77
N GLN A 29 2.30 -0.94 14.55
CA GLN A 29 1.07 -0.16 14.53
C GLN A 29 0.32 -0.22 13.18
N ALA A 30 0.94 -0.79 12.13
CA ALA A 30 0.35 -0.88 10.80
C ALA A 30 -0.62 -2.05 10.73
N ARG A 31 -1.82 -1.78 10.23
CA ARG A 31 -2.81 -2.80 9.88
C ARG A 31 -3.21 -2.61 8.43
N LEU A 32 -3.13 -3.68 7.64
CA LEU A 32 -3.63 -3.70 6.28
C LEU A 32 -5.17 -3.59 6.27
N THR A 33 -5.71 -2.76 5.39
CA THR A 33 -7.16 -2.63 5.19
C THR A 33 -7.60 -3.28 3.88
N GLY A 34 -8.88 -3.71 3.82
CA GLY A 34 -9.46 -4.44 2.69
C GLY A 34 -9.18 -5.94 2.73
N ASP A 35 -9.65 -6.66 1.69
CA ASP A 35 -9.41 -8.11 1.57
C ASP A 35 -7.93 -8.38 1.25
N PRO A 36 -7.25 -9.30 1.95
CA PRO A 36 -5.84 -9.60 1.73
C PRO A 36 -5.57 -10.42 0.45
N VAL A 37 -6.58 -11.11 -0.08
CA VAL A 37 -6.47 -12.02 -1.24
C VAL A 37 -7.10 -11.39 -2.48
N HIS A 38 -8.33 -10.88 -2.38
CA HIS A 38 -9.09 -10.32 -3.50
C HIS A 38 -8.94 -8.79 -3.56
N ARG A 39 -7.81 -8.33 -4.12
CA ARG A 39 -7.47 -6.90 -4.18
C ARG A 39 -6.78 -6.49 -5.47
N LEU A 40 -6.90 -5.21 -5.80
CA LEU A 40 -6.23 -4.63 -6.96
C LEU A 40 -4.70 -4.77 -6.84
N PRO A 41 -4.01 -5.25 -7.89
CA PRO A 41 -2.56 -5.50 -7.87
C PRO A 41 -1.71 -4.32 -7.39
N GLY A 42 -2.08 -3.09 -7.78
CA GLY A 42 -1.31 -1.88 -7.53
C GLY A 42 -1.65 -1.14 -6.23
N THR A 43 -2.47 -1.70 -5.36
CA THR A 43 -2.97 -0.98 -4.18
C THR A 43 -2.64 -1.72 -2.90
N ALA A 44 -2.05 -0.97 -1.95
CA ALA A 44 -1.90 -1.36 -0.55
C ALA A 44 -2.39 -0.19 0.32
N SER A 45 -3.33 -0.47 1.21
CA SER A 45 -3.90 0.51 2.12
C SER A 45 -3.70 0.07 3.56
N PHE A 46 -3.35 1.01 4.43
CA PHE A 46 -2.98 0.76 5.82
C PHE A 46 -3.64 1.77 6.74
N THR A 47 -3.90 1.33 7.97
CA THR A 47 -4.19 2.18 9.11
C THR A 47 -3.06 2.06 10.13
N PHE A 48 -2.67 3.17 10.74
CA PHE A 48 -1.62 3.22 11.76
C PHE A 48 -2.22 3.65 13.09
N ALA A 49 -2.26 2.75 14.08
CA ALA A 49 -2.83 3.07 15.39
C ALA A 49 -2.07 4.23 16.07
N GLY A 50 -2.81 5.17 16.65
CA GLY A 50 -2.23 6.33 17.35
C GLY A 50 -1.56 7.37 16.47
N THR A 51 -1.66 7.26 15.13
CA THR A 51 -1.05 8.21 14.19
C THR A 51 -2.12 8.86 13.31
N SER A 52 -2.05 10.18 13.12
CA SER A 52 -2.91 10.88 12.15
C SER A 52 -2.51 10.49 10.74
N GLY A 53 -3.47 10.06 9.92
CA GLY A 53 -3.24 9.73 8.51
C GLY A 53 -2.68 10.92 7.72
N GLU A 54 -3.18 12.12 7.97
CA GLU A 54 -2.69 13.35 7.33
C GLU A 54 -1.23 13.64 7.64
N ALA A 55 -0.80 13.42 8.90
CA ALA A 55 0.60 13.60 9.29
C ALA A 55 1.52 12.61 8.56
N VAL A 56 1.07 11.37 8.34
CA VAL A 56 1.81 10.37 7.55
C VAL A 56 1.93 10.82 6.09
N LEU A 57 0.84 11.29 5.48
CA LEU A 57 0.85 11.77 4.09
C LEU A 57 1.82 12.93 3.90
N LEU A 58 1.76 13.94 4.78
CA LEU A 58 2.64 15.11 4.75
C LEU A 58 4.12 14.73 4.92
N GLU A 59 4.42 13.80 5.83
CA GLU A 59 5.81 13.37 6.06
C GLU A 59 6.35 12.53 4.90
N LEU A 60 5.51 11.68 4.28
CA LEU A 60 5.88 10.94 3.08
C LEU A 60 6.12 11.89 1.90
N GLU A 61 5.26 12.89 1.69
CA GLU A 61 5.42 13.91 0.67
C GLU A 61 6.72 14.69 0.85
N ARG A 62 7.06 15.11 2.09
CA ARG A 62 8.34 15.76 2.41
C ARG A 62 9.56 14.92 2.04
N ARG A 63 9.42 13.59 2.05
CA ARG A 63 10.47 12.63 1.64
C ARG A 63 10.41 12.27 0.15
N GLY A 64 9.56 12.94 -0.63
CA GLY A 64 9.37 12.71 -2.06
C GLY A 64 8.52 11.47 -2.38
N VAL A 65 7.78 10.94 -1.42
CA VAL A 65 6.89 9.78 -1.61
C VAL A 65 5.45 10.25 -1.75
N VAL A 66 4.91 10.13 -2.95
CA VAL A 66 3.51 10.51 -3.25
C VAL A 66 2.57 9.40 -2.80
N THR A 67 1.58 9.74 -1.97
CA THR A 67 0.56 8.81 -1.46
C THR A 67 -0.80 9.51 -1.38
N SER A 68 -1.87 8.73 -1.24
CA SER A 68 -3.23 9.25 -1.06
C SER A 68 -3.85 8.77 0.24
N SER A 69 -4.74 9.58 0.82
CA SER A 69 -5.63 9.11 1.91
C SER A 69 -6.67 8.14 1.35
N GLY A 70 -7.12 7.17 2.17
CA GLY A 70 -8.29 6.36 1.87
C GLY A 70 -9.63 7.08 2.07
N SER A 71 -9.62 8.34 2.49
CA SER A 71 -10.81 9.19 2.70
C SER A 71 -11.23 10.02 1.49
N ALA A 72 -10.54 9.86 0.35
CA ALA A 72 -10.81 10.60 -0.88
C ALA A 72 -11.56 9.73 -1.90
#